data_AF-A0A317K219-F1
#
_entry.id   AF-A0A317K219-F1
#
_cell.length_a   1.000
_cell.length_b   1.000
_cell.length_c   1.000
_cell.angle_alpha   90.00
_cell.angle_beta   90.00
_cell.angle_gamma   90.00
#
_symmetry.space_group_name_H-M   'P 1'
#
loop_
_entity.id
_entity.type
_entity.pdbx_description
1 polymer ?
#
loop_
_entity_poly.entity_id
_entity_poly.type
_entity_poly.pdbx_seq_one_letter_code
_entity_poly.pdbx_strand_id
1 'polypeptide(L)'
;MLQRPIELAQYGSGDFADACQRNGIRRSMGRTGSSYDNALAEAFFATLKRELDVDHRRWTTEADARRDVFRWIAFYNHRRRHSALGYLSPANYEQTLQPTTLHQIAA
;
A
#
# COMPACT_ATOMS: atom_id res chain seq x y z
N MET A 1 -13.24 5.27 -25.41
CA MET A 1 -13.07 6.24 -24.31
C MET A 1 -12.54 5.48 -23.10
N LEU A 2 -11.30 5.72 -22.69
CA LEU A 2 -10.78 5.23 -21.40
C LEU A 2 -11.55 5.97 -20.29
N GLN A 3 -12.18 5.23 -19.38
CA GLN A 3 -12.88 5.84 -18.24
C GLN A 3 -11.90 6.72 -17.44
N ARG A 4 -12.38 7.86 -16.91
CA ARG A 4 -11.61 8.68 -15.97
C ARG A 4 -11.20 7.80 -14.78
N PRO A 5 -9.95 7.88 -14.29
CA PRO A 5 -9.54 7.12 -13.12
C PRO A 5 -10.39 7.55 -11.92
N ILE A 6 -11.21 6.64 -11.40
CA ILE A 6 -12.04 6.87 -10.20
C ILE A 6 -11.13 7.07 -8.96
N GLU A 7 -9.91 6.54 -8.98
CA GLU A 7 -8.97 6.59 -7.84
C GLU A 7 -8.52 8.00 -7.45
N LEU A 8 -8.45 8.96 -8.39
CA LEU A 8 -8.04 10.33 -8.07
C LEU A 8 -9.09 11.11 -7.26
N ALA A 9 -10.37 10.74 -7.37
CA ALA A 9 -11.46 11.46 -6.70
C ALA A 9 -11.52 11.15 -5.20
N GLN A 10 -11.18 9.92 -4.79
CA GLN A 10 -11.32 9.50 -3.39
C GLN A 10 -10.26 10.15 -2.48
N TYR A 11 -8.97 10.07 -2.85
CA TYR A 11 -7.88 10.67 -2.06
C TYR A 11 -7.85 12.21 -2.16
N GLY A 12 -8.44 12.77 -3.23
CA GLY A 12 -8.64 14.21 -3.38
C GLY A 12 -9.92 14.75 -2.73
N SER A 13 -10.81 13.89 -2.21
CA SER A 13 -12.11 14.29 -1.68
C SER A 13 -12.02 15.16 -0.42
N GLY A 14 -13.06 15.97 -0.18
CA GLY A 14 -13.22 16.75 1.06
C GLY A 14 -13.34 15.84 2.29
N ASP A 15 -14.13 14.78 2.21
CA ASP A 15 -14.30 13.84 3.33
C ASP A 15 -12.98 13.20 3.76
N PHE A 16 -12.12 12.84 2.80
CA PHE A 16 -10.78 12.33 3.10
C PHE A 16 -9.86 13.43 3.66
N ALA A 17 -9.96 14.66 3.15
CA ALA A 17 -9.23 15.82 3.69
C ALA A 17 -9.55 16.05 5.17
N ASP A 18 -10.84 16.06 5.50
CA ASP A 18 -11.33 16.31 6.85
C ASP A 18 -10.92 15.17 7.79
N ALA A 19 -10.96 13.92 7.32
CA ALA A 19 -10.47 12.77 8.07
C ALA A 19 -8.98 12.87 8.38
N CYS A 20 -8.15 13.27 7.42
CA CYS A 20 -6.73 13.50 7.65
C CYS A 20 -6.49 14.64 8.65
N GLN A 21 -7.22 15.75 8.51
CA GLN A 21 -7.10 16.89 9.44
C GLN A 21 -7.45 16.50 10.87
N ARG A 22 -8.55 15.76 11.07
CA ARG A 22 -8.97 15.27 12.41
C ARG A 22 -7.93 14.38 13.08
N ASN A 23 -7.10 13.68 12.30
CA ASN A 23 -6.06 12.78 12.82
C ASN A 23 -4.65 13.40 12.79
N GLY A 24 -4.51 14.70 12.48
CA GLY A 24 -3.21 15.35 12.39
C GLY A 24 -2.32 14.83 11.24
N ILE A 25 -2.92 14.21 10.22
CA ILE A 25 -2.20 13.60 9.10
C ILE A 25 -1.98 14.66 8.02
N ARG A 26 -0.72 14.96 7.70
CA ARG A 26 -0.35 15.80 6.56
C ARG A 26 -0.49 14.99 5.27
N ARG A 27 -1.44 15.38 4.42
CA ARG A 27 -1.57 14.81 3.07
C ARG A 27 -0.43 15.28 2.18
N SER A 28 0.23 14.35 1.51
CA SER A 28 1.21 14.64 0.45
C SER A 28 0.70 14.01 -0.84
N MET A 29 0.40 14.83 -1.84
CA MET A 29 -0.03 14.37 -3.15
C MET A 29 1.04 14.78 -4.16
N GLY A 30 1.48 13.81 -4.96
CA GLY A 30 2.44 14.04 -6.03
C GLY A 30 1.96 15.09 -7.04
N ARG A 31 2.90 15.74 -7.71
CA ARG A 31 2.57 16.62 -8.85
C ARG A 31 1.84 15.80 -9.91
N THR A 32 0.76 16.33 -10.48
CA THR A 32 0.10 15.72 -11.64
C THR A 32 1.13 15.40 -12.74
N GLY A 33 1.16 14.14 -13.18
CA GLY A 33 2.13 13.66 -14.18
C GLY A 33 3.45 13.13 -13.61
N SER A 34 3.65 13.16 -12.28
CA SER A 34 4.74 12.47 -11.60
C SER A 34 4.30 11.06 -11.20
N SER A 35 4.92 10.01 -11.75
CA SER A 35 4.63 8.62 -11.39
C SER A 35 5.38 8.14 -10.15
N TYR A 36 6.41 8.87 -9.71
CA TYR A 36 7.30 8.44 -8.62
C TYR A 36 6.55 8.16 -7.32
N ASP A 37 5.57 9.01 -6.97
CA ASP A 37 4.82 8.88 -5.72
C ASP A 37 3.92 7.64 -5.70
N ASN A 38 3.50 7.13 -6.87
CA ASN A 38 2.64 5.95 -6.97
C ASN A 38 3.39 4.66 -7.32
N ALA A 39 4.63 4.76 -7.83
CA ALA A 39 5.38 3.63 -8.36
C ALA A 39 5.53 2.46 -7.36
N LEU A 40 5.73 2.76 -6.07
CA LEU A 40 5.82 1.75 -5.02
C LEU A 40 4.49 1.02 -4.81
N ALA A 41 3.38 1.75 -4.77
CA ALA A 41 2.05 1.17 -4.64
C ALA A 41 1.71 0.31 -5.86
N GLU A 42 2.00 0.78 -7.07
CA GLU A 42 1.81 0.03 -8.31
C GLU A 42 2.61 -1.28 -8.32
N ALA A 43 3.89 -1.24 -7.94
CA ALA A 43 4.74 -2.43 -7.87
C ALA A 43 4.22 -3.45 -6.85
N PHE A 44 3.73 -2.98 -5.70
CA PHE A 44 3.09 -3.83 -4.68
C PHE A 44 1.85 -4.52 -5.25
N PHE A 45 0.91 -3.77 -5.84
CA PHE A 45 -0.32 -4.34 -6.38
C PHE A 45 -0.09 -5.23 -7.60
N ALA A 46 0.89 -4.92 -8.46
CA ALA A 46 1.28 -5.79 -9.55
C ALA A 46 1.78 -7.15 -9.03
N THR A 47 2.58 -7.15 -7.98
CA THR A 47 3.09 -8.36 -7.34
C THR A 47 1.96 -9.19 -6.73
N LEU A 48 1.05 -8.54 -5.98
CA LEU A 48 -0.13 -9.17 -5.39
C LEU A 48 -0.99 -9.85 -6.46
N LYS A 49 -1.35 -9.13 -7.52
CA LYS A 49 -2.21 -9.65 -8.59
C LYS A 49 -1.56 -10.83 -9.28
N ARG A 50 -0.27 -10.71 -9.64
CA ARG A 50 0.48 -11.78 -10.31
C ARG A 50 0.55 -13.06 -9.48
N GLU A 51 0.74 -12.94 -8.17
CA GLU A 51 0.87 -14.10 -7.28
C GLU A 51 -0.46 -14.72 -6.89
N LEU A 52 -1.54 -13.94 -6.87
CA LEU A 52 -2.90 -14.47 -6.69
C LEU A 52 -3.48 -15.07 -7.97
N ASP A 53 -3.04 -14.62 -9.14
CA ASP A 53 -3.47 -15.12 -10.45
C ASP A 53 -2.70 -16.37 -10.92
N VAL A 54 -1.85 -16.95 -10.06
CA VAL A 54 -1.22 -18.25 -10.32
C VAL A 54 -2.33 -19.31 -10.52
N ASP A 55 -2.22 -20.06 -11.60
CA ASP A 55 -3.19 -21.07 -12.07
C ASP A 55 -4.56 -20.52 -12.48
N HIS A 56 -4.66 -19.24 -12.88
CA HIS A 56 -5.91 -18.59 -13.28
C HIS A 56 -7.02 -18.73 -12.23
N ARG A 57 -6.63 -18.57 -10.97
CA ARG A 57 -7.53 -18.72 -9.83
C ARG A 57 -8.77 -17.83 -10.02
N ARG A 58 -9.94 -18.46 -10.06
CA ARG A 58 -11.23 -17.78 -10.05
C ARG A 58 -11.85 -17.91 -8.67
N TRP A 59 -12.26 -16.79 -8.09
CA TRP A 59 -13.03 -16.79 -6.86
C TRP A 59 -14.51 -16.93 -7.18
N THR A 60 -15.19 -17.81 -6.46
CA THR A 60 -16.65 -17.96 -6.55
C THR A 60 -17.37 -16.84 -5.82
N THR A 61 -16.77 -16.31 -4.75
CA THR A 61 -17.35 -15.26 -3.92
C THR A 61 -16.33 -14.15 -3.63
N GLU A 62 -16.81 -12.94 -3.34
CA GLU A 62 -15.98 -11.84 -2.83
C GLU A 62 -15.27 -12.23 -1.53
N ALA A 63 -15.93 -13.00 -0.66
CA ALA A 63 -15.36 -13.44 0.61
C ALA A 63 -14.13 -14.34 0.41
N ASP A 64 -14.14 -15.21 -0.61
CA ASP A 64 -12.98 -16.03 -0.96
C ASP A 64 -11.81 -15.17 -1.47
N ALA A 65 -12.09 -14.18 -2.31
CA ALA A 65 -11.09 -13.25 -2.80
C ALA A 65 -10.47 -12.45 -1.64
N ARG A 66 -11.31 -11.92 -0.74
CA ARG A 66 -10.86 -11.19 0.45
C ARG A 66 -9.99 -12.05 1.35
N ARG A 67 -10.34 -13.33 1.55
CA ARG A 67 -9.55 -14.26 2.37
C ARG A 67 -8.17 -14.51 1.76
N ASP A 68 -8.10 -14.72 0.45
CA ASP A 68 -6.83 -14.96 -0.23
C ASP A 68 -5.94 -13.70 -0.25
N VAL A 69 -6.52 -12.52 -0.50
CA VAL A 69 -5.82 -11.24 -0.37
C VAL A 69 -5.28 -11.06 1.04
N PHE A 70 -6.09 -11.31 2.08
CA PHE A 70 -5.65 -11.19 3.47
C PHE A 70 -4.51 -12.16 3.79
N ARG A 71 -4.62 -13.43 3.37
CA ARG A 71 -3.56 -14.43 3.53
C ARG A 71 -2.27 -13.99 2.85
N TRP A 72 -2.38 -13.44 1.64
CA TRP A 72 -1.24 -12.96 0.88
C TRP A 72 -0.56 -11.76 1.55
N ILE A 73 -1.34 -10.78 2.05
CA ILE A 73 -0.81 -9.62 2.80
C ILE A 73 -0.09 -10.07 4.07
N ALA A 74 -0.68 -11.00 4.82
CA ALA A 74 -0.05 -11.56 6.02
C ALA A 74 1.28 -12.26 5.69
N PHE A 75 1.32 -13.02 4.60
CA PHE A 75 2.56 -13.63 4.11
C PHE A 75 3.58 -12.56 3.70
N TYR A 76 3.17 -11.55 2.93
CA TYR A 76 4.03 -10.46 2.46
C TYR A 76 4.69 -9.74 3.64
N ASN A 77 3.90 -9.30 4.62
CA ASN A 77 4.42 -8.51 5.73
C ASN A 77 5.24 -9.32 6.74
N HIS A 78 4.84 -10.56 7.04
CA HIS A 78 5.46 -11.32 8.13
C HIS A 78 6.51 -12.35 7.70
N ARG A 79 6.45 -12.83 6.45
CA ARG A 79 7.26 -13.98 6.02
C ARG A 79 8.10 -13.73 4.77
N ARG A 80 7.63 -12.90 3.84
CA ARG A 80 8.34 -12.65 2.58
C ARG A 80 9.63 -11.87 2.84
N ARG A 81 10.77 -12.40 2.40
CA ARG A 81 12.06 -11.71 2.53
C ARG A 81 12.31 -10.81 1.33
N HIS A 82 12.81 -9.60 1.57
CA HIS A 82 13.14 -8.63 0.54
C HIS A 82 14.64 -8.33 0.55
N SER A 83 15.31 -8.43 -0.60
CA SER A 83 16.75 -8.15 -0.72
C SER A 83 17.08 -6.70 -0.32
N ALA A 84 16.21 -5.76 -0.68
CA ALA A 84 16.32 -4.36 -0.27
C ALA A 84 16.26 -4.14 1.26
N LEU A 85 15.70 -5.10 2.00
CA LEU A 85 15.58 -5.07 3.46
C LEU A 85 16.61 -5.99 4.15
N GLY A 86 17.72 -6.32 3.49
CA GLY A 86 18.72 -7.24 4.03
C GLY A 86 18.19 -8.66 4.22
N TYR A 87 17.26 -9.10 3.35
CA TYR A 87 16.56 -10.38 3.46
C TYR A 87 15.71 -10.55 4.73
N LEU A 88 15.25 -9.44 5.31
CA LEU A 88 14.21 -9.44 6.33
C LEU A 88 12.81 -9.34 5.70
N SER A 89 11.79 -9.75 6.46
CA SER A 89 10.40 -9.42 6.14
C SER A 89 10.09 -7.97 6.53
N PRO A 90 9.09 -7.32 5.91
CA PRO A 90 8.71 -5.95 6.25
C PRO A 90 8.49 -5.76 7.75
N ALA A 91 7.74 -6.64 8.40
CA ALA A 91 7.49 -6.57 9.84
C ALA A 91 8.77 -6.70 10.68
N ASN A 92 9.68 -7.61 10.31
CA ASN A 92 10.96 -7.75 11.02
C ASN A 92 11.89 -6.56 10.76
N TYR A 93 11.87 -6.00 9.55
CA TYR A 93 12.63 -4.80 9.22
C TYR A 93 12.14 -3.60 10.04
N GLU A 94 10.82 -3.40 10.12
CA GLU A 94 10.23 -2.33 10.94
C GLU A 94 10.62 -2.43 12.42
N GLN A 95 10.76 -3.65 12.97
CA GLN A 95 11.25 -3.85 14.35
C GLN A 95 12.71 -3.40 14.55
N THR A 96 13.50 -3.30 13.49
CA THR A 96 14.87 -2.78 13.56
C THR A 96 14.95 -1.26 13.46
N LEU A 97 13.88 -0.62 12.98
CA LEU A 97 13.80 0.83 12.91
C LEU A 97 13.53 1.40 14.30
N GLN A 98 14.29 2.41 14.71
CA GLN A 98 13.89 3.19 15.88
C GLN A 98 12.58 3.92 15.54
N PRO A 99 11.57 3.92 16.43
CA PRO A 99 10.37 4.68 16.20
C PRO A 99 10.75 6.15 16.04
N THR A 100 10.62 6.68 14.83
CA THR A 100 10.80 8.11 14.57
C THR A 100 9.75 8.84 15.35
N THR A 101 10.15 9.41 16.48
CA THR A 101 9.24 10.18 17.31
C THR A 101 9.08 11.55 16.63
N LEU A 102 7.87 12.10 16.58
CA LEU A 102 7.59 13.37 15.89
C LEU A 102 8.54 14.53 16.27
N HIS A 103 9.18 14.47 17.44
CA HIS A 103 10.22 15.39 17.89
C HIS A 103 11.48 15.44 17.00
N GLN A 104 11.75 14.41 16.19
CA GLN A 104 12.95 14.32 15.35
C GLN A 104 12.77 14.90 13.94
N ILE A 105 11.54 15.26 13.55
CA ILE A 105 11.21 15.78 12.21
C ILE A 105 11.09 17.32 12.22
N ALA A 106 11.14 17.95 13.41
CA ALA A 106 10.93 19.39 13.61
C ALA A 106 12.20 20.19 13.99
N ALA A 107 13.39 19.64 13.73
CA ALA A 107 14.68 20.35 13.86
C ALA A 107 15.31 20.50 12.47
#